data_AF-A0A5D4HVL4-F1
#
_entry.id   AF-A0A5D4HVL4-F1
#
_cell.length_a   1.000
_cell.length_b   1.000
_cell.length_c   1.000
_cell.angle_alpha   90.00
_cell.angle_beta   90.00
_cell.angle_gamma   90.00
#
_symmetry.space_group_name_H-M   'P 1'
#
loop_
_entity.id
_entity.type
_entity.pdbx_description
1 polymer ?
#
loop_
_entity_poly.entity_id
_entity_poly.type
_entity_poly.pdbx_seq_one_letter_code
_entity_poly.pdbx_strand_id
1 'polypeptide(L)'
;MDHTDLDALACATVDADEAEQEQDLTGLVVQALGQIASPQQREVTERRAQKEKAADIASSLGISTQQVHTQYHRGRTKVRASPQVSPFVREAYVRPSKGGE
;
A
#
# COMPACT_ATOMS: atom_id res chain seq x y z
N MET A 1 -7.60 44.01 -13.60
CA MET A 1 -6.84 43.64 -12.40
C MET A 1 -7.25 42.22 -12.10
N ASP A 2 -6.53 41.29 -12.71
CA ASP A 2 -6.75 39.86 -12.59
C ASP A 2 -6.11 39.41 -11.28
N HIS A 3 -6.94 39.28 -10.25
CA HIS A 3 -6.55 38.58 -9.03
C HIS A 3 -6.54 37.10 -9.36
N THR A 4 -5.43 36.61 -9.92
CA THR A 4 -5.16 35.18 -10.03
C THR A 4 -5.16 34.62 -8.62
N ASP A 5 -6.21 33.87 -8.30
CA ASP A 5 -6.40 33.13 -7.05
C ASP A 5 -5.22 32.18 -6.85
N LEU A 6 -4.21 32.65 -6.10
CA LEU A 6 -3.00 31.89 -5.77
C LEU A 6 -3.30 30.68 -4.88
N ASP A 7 -4.43 30.68 -4.16
CA ASP A 7 -4.88 29.56 -3.34
C ASP A 7 -5.35 28.35 -4.18
N ALA A 8 -5.97 28.58 -5.34
CA ALA A 8 -6.39 27.50 -6.24
C ALA A 8 -5.19 26.76 -6.87
N LEU A 9 -4.07 27.45 -7.08
CA LEU A 9 -2.83 26.86 -7.57
C LEU A 9 -2.12 26.04 -6.50
N ALA A 10 -2.16 26.46 -5.24
CA ALA A 10 -1.53 25.74 -4.14
C ALA A 10 -2.24 24.40 -3.85
N CYS A 11 -3.57 24.37 -3.83
CA CYS A 11 -4.33 23.12 -3.68
C CYS A 11 -4.02 22.14 -4.83
N ALA A 12 -4.04 22.59 -6.08
CA ALA A 12 -3.79 21.74 -7.24
C ALA A 12 -2.36 21.14 -7.26
N THR A 13 -1.35 21.88 -6.78
CA THR A 13 0.03 21.37 -6.70
C THR A 13 0.23 20.35 -5.58
N VAL A 14 -0.49 20.48 -4.46
CA VAL A 14 -0.40 19.51 -3.35
C VAL A 14 -1.09 18.21 -3.73
N ASP A 15 -2.27 18.29 -4.34
CA ASP A 15 -3.02 17.10 -4.81
C ASP A 15 -2.27 16.34 -5.91
N ALA A 16 -1.55 17.04 -6.80
CA ALA A 16 -0.76 16.40 -7.86
C ALA A 16 0.48 15.67 -7.28
N ASP A 17 1.19 16.31 -6.35
CA ASP A 17 2.39 15.73 -5.71
C ASP A 17 2.03 14.49 -4.86
N GLU A 18 0.90 14.52 -4.16
CA GLU A 18 0.37 13.37 -3.40
C GLU A 18 -0.08 12.23 -4.32
N ALA A 19 -0.75 12.53 -5.45
CA ALA A 19 -1.19 11.52 -6.41
C ALA A 19 -0.02 10.86 -7.16
N GLU A 20 1.01 11.63 -7.53
CA GLU A 20 2.24 11.08 -8.13
C GLU A 20 3.00 10.21 -7.12
N GLN A 21 3.11 10.66 -5.86
CA GLN A 21 3.73 9.89 -4.80
C GLN A 21 2.95 8.59 -4.48
N GLU A 22 1.62 8.59 -4.51
CA GLU A 22 0.78 7.40 -4.32
C GLU A 22 0.92 6.38 -5.47
N GLN A 23 1.03 6.86 -6.71
CA GLN A 23 1.28 5.99 -7.88
C GLN A 23 2.66 5.34 -7.82
N ASP A 24 3.70 6.09 -7.44
CA ASP A 24 5.05 5.56 -7.23
C ASP A 24 5.07 4.51 -6.11
N LEU A 25 4.41 4.79 -4.98
CA LEU A 25 4.29 3.84 -3.87
C LEU A 25 3.62 2.53 -4.28
N THR A 26 2.57 2.62 -5.11
CA THR A 26 1.87 1.45 -5.63
C THR A 26 2.80 0.59 -6.49
N GLY A 27 3.59 1.21 -7.38
CA GLY A 27 4.60 0.51 -8.18
C GLY A 27 5.66 -0.19 -7.32
N LEU A 28 6.15 0.49 -6.28
CA LEU A 28 7.15 -0.06 -5.35
C LEU A 28 6.60 -1.24 -4.53
N VAL A 29 5.34 -1.19 -4.12
CA VAL A 29 4.64 -2.29 -3.44
C VAL A 29 4.46 -3.50 -4.37
N VAL A 30 4.06 -3.29 -5.62
CA VAL A 30 3.97 -4.38 -6.62
C VAL A 30 5.33 -5.04 -6.84
N GLN A 31 6.39 -4.24 -6.98
CA GLN A 31 7.74 -4.76 -7.11
C GLN A 31 8.18 -5.55 -5.85
N ALA A 32 7.82 -5.08 -4.65
CA ALA A 32 8.13 -5.77 -3.39
C ALA A 32 7.36 -7.08 -3.23
N LEU A 33 6.10 -7.15 -3.68
CA LEU A 33 5.32 -8.38 -3.76
C LEU A 33 5.98 -9.40 -4.68
N GLY A 34 6.54 -8.95 -5.81
CA GLY A 34 7.32 -9.78 -6.74
C GLY A 34 8.54 -10.46 -6.12
N GLN A 35 9.09 -9.92 -5.03
CA GLN A 35 10.23 -10.50 -4.31
C GLN A 35 9.82 -11.58 -3.28
N ILE A 36 8.53 -11.76 -3.01
CA ILE A 36 8.05 -12.85 -2.14
C ILE A 36 8.25 -14.18 -2.90
N ALA A 37 9.15 -15.03 -2.40
CA ALA A 37 9.52 -16.29 -3.06
C ALA A 37 8.37 -17.31 -3.15
N SER A 38 7.44 -17.33 -2.19
CA SER A 38 6.30 -18.25 -2.20
C SER A 38 5.18 -17.70 -3.10
N PRO A 39 4.81 -18.38 -4.20
CA PRO A 39 3.75 -17.92 -5.10
C PRO A 39 2.40 -17.81 -4.38
N GLN A 40 2.06 -18.79 -3.54
CA GLN A 40 0.82 -18.78 -2.77
C GLN A 40 0.78 -17.60 -1.78
N GLN A 41 1.90 -17.32 -1.08
CA GLN A 41 1.96 -16.19 -0.16
C GLN A 41 1.81 -14.85 -0.89
N ARG A 42 2.41 -14.72 -2.09
CA ARG A 42 2.27 -13.53 -2.95
C ARG A 42 0.81 -13.33 -3.33
N GLU A 43 0.15 -14.35 -3.86
CA GLU A 43 -1.25 -14.30 -4.28
C GLU A 43 -2.19 -13.95 -3.12
N VAL A 44 -2.00 -14.60 -1.95
CA VAL A 44 -2.76 -14.26 -0.74
C VAL A 44 -2.56 -12.79 -0.36
N THR A 45 -1.34 -12.27 -0.46
CA THR A 45 -1.02 -10.90 -0.07
C THR A 45 -1.63 -9.88 -1.03
N GLU A 46 -1.57 -10.16 -2.33
CA GLU A 46 -2.15 -9.33 -3.39
C GLU A 46 -3.69 -9.27 -3.27
N ARG A 47 -4.35 -10.43 -3.20
CA ARG A 47 -5.83 -10.50 -3.09
C ARG A 47 -6.34 -9.83 -1.81
N ARG A 48 -5.62 -9.97 -0.70
CA ARG A 48 -5.94 -9.27 0.56
C ARG A 48 -5.71 -7.75 0.47
N ALA A 49 -4.72 -7.29 -0.29
CA ALA A 49 -4.50 -5.87 -0.53
C ALA A 49 -5.62 -5.26 -1.38
N GLN A 50 -6.18 -6.03 -2.31
CA GLN A 50 -7.39 -5.71 -3.08
C GLN A 50 -8.70 -5.83 -2.27
N LYS A 51 -8.60 -6.00 -0.95
CA LYS A 51 -9.73 -6.09 0.01
C LYS A 51 -10.64 -7.31 -0.16
N GLU A 52 -10.20 -8.34 -0.88
CA GLU A 52 -10.96 -9.59 -0.98
C GLU A 52 -11.07 -10.29 0.39
N LYS A 53 -12.21 -10.94 0.65
CA LYS A 53 -12.48 -11.58 1.95
C LYS A 53 -11.60 -12.82 2.12
N ALA A 54 -11.11 -13.02 3.34
CA ALA A 54 -10.23 -14.15 3.64
C ALA A 54 -10.90 -15.52 3.41
N ALA A 55 -12.23 -15.62 3.58
CA ALA A 55 -12.98 -16.84 3.32
C ALA A 55 -13.03 -17.20 1.83
N ASP A 56 -13.19 -16.19 0.95
CA ASP A 56 -13.25 -16.40 -0.50
C ASP A 56 -11.87 -16.82 -1.04
N ILE A 57 -10.80 -16.18 -0.56
CA ILE A 57 -9.42 -16.56 -0.86
C ILE A 57 -9.12 -17.99 -0.35
N ALA A 58 -9.52 -18.30 0.88
CA ALA A 58 -9.33 -19.62 1.48
C ALA A 58 -9.99 -20.71 0.64
N SER A 59 -11.25 -20.49 0.24
CA SER A 59 -12.00 -21.40 -0.62
C SER A 59 -11.34 -21.55 -2.00
N SER A 60 -10.94 -20.45 -2.64
CA SER A 60 -10.29 -20.45 -3.95
C SER A 60 -8.94 -21.17 -3.97
N LEU A 61 -8.18 -21.11 -2.87
CA LEU A 61 -6.83 -21.68 -2.78
C LEU A 61 -6.78 -23.04 -2.08
N GLY A 62 -7.92 -23.56 -1.61
CA GLY A 62 -7.98 -24.83 -0.88
C GLY A 62 -7.22 -24.82 0.45
N ILE A 63 -7.18 -23.67 1.13
CA ILE A 63 -6.50 -23.49 2.43
C ILE A 63 -7.47 -23.01 3.51
N SER A 64 -7.04 -23.03 4.76
CA SER A 64 -7.85 -22.47 5.85
C SER A 64 -7.78 -20.94 5.90
N THR A 65 -8.82 -20.31 6.42
CA THR A 65 -8.85 -18.86 6.68
C THR A 65 -7.70 -18.44 7.60
N GLN A 66 -7.32 -19.27 8.56
CA GLN A 66 -6.17 -19.00 9.44
C GLN A 66 -4.84 -18.98 8.66
N GLN A 67 -4.68 -19.87 7.66
CA GLN A 67 -3.53 -19.84 6.76
C GLN A 67 -3.53 -18.56 5.92
N VAL A 68 -4.67 -18.10 5.42
CA VAL A 68 -4.78 -16.81 4.71
C VAL A 68 -4.29 -15.65 5.58
N HIS A 69 -4.77 -15.55 6.83
CA HIS A 69 -4.33 -14.50 7.75
C HIS A 69 -2.82 -14.55 8.04
N THR A 70 -2.29 -15.74 8.26
CA THR A 70 -0.86 -15.95 8.55
C THR A 70 0.01 -15.57 7.36
N GLN A 71 -0.37 -16.02 6.16
CA GLN A 71 0.36 -15.73 4.92
C GLN A 71 0.30 -14.23 4.59
N TYR A 72 -0.87 -13.60 4.73
CA TYR A 72 -1.03 -12.17 4.54
C TYR A 72 -0.17 -11.37 5.51
N HIS A 73 -0.17 -11.71 6.79
CA HIS A 73 0.66 -11.03 7.79
C HIS A 73 2.15 -11.13 7.43
N ARG A 74 2.64 -12.33 7.10
CA ARG A 74 4.03 -12.55 6.67
C ARG A 74 4.36 -11.79 5.39
N GLY A 75 3.46 -11.77 4.42
CA GLY A 75 3.65 -11.06 3.15
C GLY A 75 3.73 -9.56 3.35
N ARG A 76 2.79 -9.00 4.11
CA ARG A 76 2.77 -7.58 4.47
C ARG A 76 4.04 -7.14 5.21
N THR A 77 4.53 -7.95 6.15
CA THR A 77 5.79 -7.67 6.86
C THR A 77 6.98 -7.64 5.91
N LYS A 78 7.06 -8.58 4.95
CA LYS A 78 8.12 -8.59 3.94
C LYS A 78 8.07 -7.35 3.05
N VAL A 79 6.89 -7.01 2.53
CA VAL A 79 6.69 -5.81 1.69
C VAL A 79 7.11 -4.55 2.45
N ARG A 80 6.70 -4.39 3.71
CA ARG A 80 7.10 -3.24 4.54
C ARG A 80 8.59 -3.18 4.84
N ALA A 81 9.24 -4.33 4.92
CA ALA A 81 10.68 -4.43 5.15
C ALA A 81 11.51 -4.23 3.87
N SER A 82 10.90 -4.29 2.68
CA SER A 82 11.62 -4.09 1.42
C SER A 82 12.29 -2.71 1.39
N PRO A 83 13.57 -2.61 0.97
CA PRO A 83 14.33 -1.35 1.00
C PRO A 83 13.65 -0.20 0.24
N GLN A 84 12.89 -0.53 -0.80
CA GLN A 84 12.16 0.44 -1.61
C GLN A 84 10.85 0.94 -0.97
N VAL A 85 10.26 0.20 -0.03
CA VAL A 85 8.98 0.57 0.64
C VAL A 85 9.21 1.09 2.06
N SER A 86 10.21 0.54 2.76
CA SER A 86 10.53 0.84 4.17
C SER A 86 10.74 2.34 4.47
N PRO A 87 11.41 3.15 3.63
CA PRO A 87 11.56 4.59 3.86
C PRO A 87 10.21 5.32 3.95
N PHE A 88 9.29 5.00 3.05
CA PHE A 88 7.96 5.61 3.02
C PHE A 88 7.09 5.17 4.20
N VAL A 89 7.19 3.89 4.60
CA VAL A 89 6.50 3.40 5.81
C VAL A 89 7.04 4.13 7.04
N ARG A 90 8.36 4.31 7.17
CA ARG A 90 8.96 5.05 8.28
C ARG A 90 8.54 6.52 8.26
N GLU A 91 8.53 7.16 7.09
CA GLU A 91 8.09 8.55 6.95
C GLU A 91 6.63 8.72 7.38
N ALA A 92 5.73 7.79 7.00
CA ALA A 92 4.34 7.79 7.45
C ALA A 92 4.17 7.63 8.97
N TYR A 93 5.14 7.01 9.66
CA TYR A 93 5.16 6.94 11.13
C TYR A 93 5.76 8.18 11.80
N VAL A 94 6.59 8.95 11.09
CA VAL A 94 7.29 10.14 11.63
C VAL A 94 6.52 11.42 11.34
N ARG A 95 5.83 11.52 10.20
CA ARG A 95 4.88 12.60 9.96
C ARG A 95 3.67 12.37 10.86
N PRO A 96 3.37 13.27 11.82
CA PRO A 96 2.08 13.19 12.49
C PRO A 96 1.01 13.32 11.41
N SER A 97 0.02 12.42 11.40
CA SER A 97 -1.15 12.53 10.55
C SER A 97 -1.71 13.95 10.71
N LYS A 98 -1.46 14.84 9.76
CA LYS A 98 -2.10 16.15 9.71
C LYS A 98 -3.56 15.89 9.34
N GLY A 99 -4.34 15.57 10.37
CA GLY A 99 -5.73 15.13 10.26
C GLY A 99 -6.31 14.79 11.64
N GLY A 100 -5.84 15.46 12.69
CA GLY A 100 -6.49 15.48 13.99
C GLY A 100 -6.72 16.95 14.33
N GLU A 101 -7.98 17.35 14.25
CA GLU A 101 -8.54 18.65 14.66
C GLU A 101 -8.08 19.13 16.05
#